data_AF-A0A096ATB7-F1
#
_entry.id   AF-A0A096ATB7-F1
#
_cell.length_a   1.000
_cell.length_b   1.000
_cell.length_c   1.000
_cell.angle_alpha   90.00
_cell.angle_beta   90.00
_cell.angle_gamma   90.00
#
_symmetry.space_group_name_H-M   'P 1'
#
loop_
_entity.id
_entity.type
_entity.pdbx_description
1 polymer ?
#
loop_
_entity_poly.entity_id
_entity_poly.type
_entity_poly.pdbx_seq_one_letter_code
_entity_poly.pdbx_strand_id
1 'polypeptide(L)'
;MAKKKHKKQGGQQFLSDTDYLKQRMRSVEIGTCYILPSIQETGLGHVVVTRRHTGGNVSMGCFLVDTFCLGVKDSFYNLRMIPYEFSCFMEPLDREGVEECSYEEAHNMIYGAIEFAEEGGIKPDKSFALTKYILEEDTDDVPLIEYEFGKDGQHLLVVGSELEASKYLPTLRKTLGDDFDFMINDELDDFDEDDEEDLYDMEDDDWDMPRGGTDALVDMPYTYKHPHYPSTCTIKHEWLLRELSKKENAFGLEDELTDRILTLPKGESQQDLEQILAFNLGLTCDEDLTDGDDEEFIGIVSSCILLLGEVGNSDSSLDLVLEVMRQSPDFYEYHFGDFGPDILIPTLYKLGQHRTDKLLDYCKETGLYTYAKCQAIEALAKIGVLLPDKRDEIVGLFKELLAFAAEHLAENTTFTPTLVGLMSSYVMDLQVKELLPELKNLYDTGLVDEGIAGHFSEVEKQLTGQLPMHSGIQQEMDIRKIFARMRSNPSD
;
A
#
# COMPACT_ATOMS: atom_id res chain seq x y z
N MET A 1 -19.17 -45.74 -39.38
CA MET A 1 -17.71 -45.48 -39.37
C MET A 1 -17.43 -44.29 -38.45
N ALA A 2 -16.27 -44.32 -37.80
CA ALA A 2 -15.97 -43.69 -36.52
C ALA A 2 -16.01 -42.16 -36.47
N LYS A 3 -16.54 -41.61 -35.35
CA LYS A 3 -16.31 -40.24 -34.90
C LYS A 3 -14.81 -40.08 -34.57
N LYS A 4 -14.11 -39.19 -35.28
CA LYS A 4 -12.75 -38.76 -34.92
C LYS A 4 -12.82 -37.98 -33.60
N LYS A 5 -12.24 -38.55 -32.54
CA LYS A 5 -11.93 -37.83 -31.29
C LYS A 5 -10.79 -36.84 -31.59
N HIS A 6 -11.05 -35.54 -31.42
CA HIS A 6 -9.98 -34.57 -31.22
C HIS A 6 -9.33 -34.85 -29.86
N LYS A 7 -8.04 -35.12 -29.89
CA LYS A 7 -7.18 -35.32 -28.72
C LYS A 7 -6.97 -33.94 -28.10
N LYS A 8 -7.55 -33.67 -26.92
CA LYS A 8 -7.14 -32.52 -26.10
C LYS A 8 -5.66 -32.71 -25.77
N GLN A 9 -4.82 -31.79 -26.23
CA GLN A 9 -3.47 -31.63 -25.68
C GLN A 9 -3.64 -31.30 -24.20
N GLY A 10 -3.01 -32.09 -23.33
CA GLY A 10 -3.01 -31.82 -21.89
C GLY A 10 -2.29 -30.50 -21.66
N GLY A 11 -3.02 -29.51 -21.13
CA GLY A 11 -2.40 -28.33 -20.55
C GLY A 11 -1.46 -28.79 -19.43
N GLN A 12 -0.25 -28.27 -19.44
CA GLN A 12 0.71 -28.46 -18.36
C GLN A 12 0.06 -27.89 -17.09
N GLN A 13 -0.24 -28.76 -16.13
CA GLN A 13 -0.79 -28.36 -14.84
C GLN A 13 0.30 -27.56 -14.12
N PHE A 14 0.13 -26.24 -13.98
CA PHE A 14 0.98 -25.43 -13.13
C PHE A 14 0.76 -25.90 -11.69
N LEU A 15 1.84 -26.25 -11.00
CA LEU A 15 1.80 -26.52 -9.56
C LEU A 15 1.49 -25.21 -8.84
N SER A 16 0.71 -25.25 -7.75
CA SER A 16 0.59 -24.09 -6.86
C SER A 16 1.96 -23.76 -6.27
N ASP A 17 2.17 -22.53 -5.81
CA ASP A 17 3.45 -22.10 -5.25
C ASP A 17 3.87 -22.94 -4.04
N THR A 18 2.90 -23.31 -3.20
CA THR A 18 3.13 -24.19 -2.05
C THR A 18 3.50 -25.62 -2.45
N ASP A 19 2.92 -26.16 -3.52
CA ASP A 19 3.29 -27.48 -4.05
C ASP A 19 4.64 -27.43 -4.79
N TYR A 20 4.94 -26.32 -5.47
CA TYR A 20 6.23 -26.09 -6.11
C TYR A 20 7.35 -26.00 -5.08
N LEU A 21 7.14 -25.26 -4.00
CA LEU A 21 8.08 -25.14 -2.89
C LEU A 21 8.42 -26.53 -2.31
N LYS A 22 7.39 -27.32 -1.97
CA LYS A 22 7.53 -28.64 -1.35
C LYS A 22 8.18 -29.69 -2.25
N GLN A 23 7.90 -29.65 -3.55
CA GLN A 23 8.28 -30.74 -4.47
C GLN A 23 9.52 -30.43 -5.31
N ARG A 24 9.85 -29.15 -5.52
CA ARG A 24 10.84 -28.74 -6.52
C ARG A 24 11.92 -27.82 -5.98
N MET A 25 11.72 -27.09 -4.88
CA MET A 25 12.67 -26.05 -4.48
C MET A 25 14.07 -26.59 -4.15
N ARG A 26 14.17 -27.70 -3.42
CA ARG A 26 15.46 -28.37 -3.13
C ARG A 26 16.16 -28.96 -4.35
N SER A 27 15.47 -29.08 -5.48
CA SER A 27 16.11 -29.49 -6.74
C SER A 27 16.73 -28.32 -7.52
N VAL A 28 16.51 -27.09 -7.05
CA VAL A 28 17.09 -25.86 -7.61
C VAL A 28 18.44 -25.59 -6.95
N GLU A 29 19.42 -25.11 -7.70
CA GLU A 29 20.77 -24.84 -7.20
C GLU A 29 20.76 -23.74 -6.14
N ILE A 30 21.50 -23.92 -5.04
CA ILE A 30 21.72 -22.87 -4.04
C ILE A 30 22.48 -21.71 -4.69
N GLY A 31 21.99 -20.49 -4.49
CA GLY A 31 22.62 -19.25 -4.93
C GLY A 31 23.46 -18.61 -3.81
N THR A 32 23.70 -17.31 -3.94
CA THR A 32 24.39 -16.52 -2.92
C THR A 32 23.53 -16.41 -1.66
N CYS A 33 24.15 -16.53 -0.49
CA CYS A 33 23.48 -16.32 0.79
C CYS A 33 24.00 -15.04 1.43
N TYR A 34 23.18 -14.43 2.28
CA TYR A 34 23.47 -13.15 2.90
C TYR A 34 23.12 -13.20 4.37
N ILE A 35 23.93 -12.53 5.19
CA ILE A 35 23.72 -12.43 6.64
C ILE A 35 23.96 -11.00 7.09
N LEU A 36 23.05 -10.49 7.91
CA LEU A 36 23.21 -9.18 8.53
C LEU A 36 24.20 -9.31 9.71
N PRO A 37 25.31 -8.55 9.73
CA PRO A 37 26.30 -8.63 10.82
C PRO A 37 25.71 -8.31 12.20
N SER A 38 24.62 -7.54 12.25
CA SER A 38 23.87 -7.23 13.47
C SER A 38 23.50 -8.48 14.28
N ILE A 39 23.30 -9.64 13.64
CA ILE A 39 23.01 -10.90 14.33
C ILE A 39 24.09 -11.31 15.35
N GLN A 40 25.36 -10.92 15.11
CA GLN A 40 26.47 -11.18 16.03
C GLN A 40 26.58 -10.13 17.14
N GLU A 41 26.08 -8.91 16.89
CA GLU A 41 26.18 -7.78 17.81
C GLU A 41 24.98 -7.67 18.76
N THR A 42 23.78 -7.82 18.21
CA THR A 42 22.50 -7.62 18.90
C THR A 42 21.76 -8.93 19.18
N GLY A 43 22.22 -10.04 18.60
CA GLY A 43 21.55 -11.34 18.69
C GLY A 43 20.31 -11.47 17.80
N LEU A 44 20.00 -10.47 16.98
CA LEU A 44 18.86 -10.45 16.08
C LEU A 44 19.29 -9.97 14.69
N GLY A 45 18.93 -10.69 13.64
CA GLY A 45 19.23 -10.24 12.28
C GLY A 45 18.60 -11.10 11.18
N HIS A 46 18.64 -10.57 9.97
CA HIS A 46 18.15 -11.25 8.78
C HIS A 46 19.20 -12.18 8.16
N VAL A 47 18.76 -13.38 7.78
CA VAL A 47 19.52 -14.32 6.96
C VAL A 47 18.74 -14.60 5.68
N VAL A 48 19.35 -14.37 4.53
CA VAL A 48 18.73 -14.59 3.21
C VAL A 48 19.41 -15.74 2.50
N VAL A 49 18.63 -16.73 2.06
CA VAL A 49 19.11 -17.87 1.28
C VAL A 49 18.45 -17.85 -0.09
N THR A 50 19.26 -17.87 -1.15
CA THR A 50 18.75 -17.83 -2.53
C THR A 50 18.89 -19.18 -3.25
N ARG A 51 18.07 -19.36 -4.29
CA ARG A 51 18.03 -20.51 -5.19
C ARG A 51 18.03 -20.00 -6.63
N ARG A 52 18.99 -20.43 -7.44
CA ARG A 52 19.18 -19.96 -8.82
C ARG A 52 18.49 -20.88 -9.83
N HIS A 53 17.55 -20.34 -10.61
CA HIS A 53 16.87 -21.07 -11.67
C HIS A 53 17.67 -21.03 -12.97
N THR A 54 17.53 -22.07 -13.81
CA THR A 54 18.22 -22.17 -15.12
C THR A 54 17.84 -21.06 -16.11
N GLY A 55 16.73 -20.35 -15.87
CA GLY A 55 16.27 -19.21 -16.65
C GLY A 55 16.85 -17.85 -16.23
N GLY A 56 17.70 -17.80 -15.20
CA GLY A 56 18.28 -16.56 -14.67
C GLY A 56 17.48 -15.94 -13.52
N ASN A 57 16.25 -16.40 -13.27
CA ASN A 57 15.44 -15.98 -12.12
C ASN A 57 16.01 -16.55 -10.81
N VAL A 58 15.70 -15.88 -9.71
CA VAL A 58 16.11 -16.21 -8.34
C VAL A 58 14.87 -16.53 -7.51
N SER A 59 14.94 -17.47 -6.58
CA SER A 59 13.97 -17.57 -5.48
C SER A 59 14.72 -17.40 -4.19
N MET A 60 14.09 -16.79 -3.21
CA MET A 60 14.74 -16.52 -1.93
C MET A 60 13.83 -16.87 -0.76
N GLY A 61 14.46 -17.18 0.36
CA GLY A 61 13.84 -17.19 1.67
C GLY A 61 14.58 -16.22 2.57
N CYS A 62 13.85 -15.34 3.22
CA CYS A 62 14.36 -14.42 4.24
C CYS A 62 13.91 -14.91 5.61
N PHE A 63 14.83 -14.94 6.57
CA PHE A 63 14.61 -15.47 7.92
C PHE A 63 15.08 -14.44 8.94
N LEU A 64 14.18 -13.99 9.81
CA LEU A 64 14.53 -13.18 10.98
C LEU A 64 14.93 -14.12 12.12
N VAL A 65 16.21 -14.12 12.45
CA VAL A 65 16.83 -15.05 13.38
C VAL A 65 17.21 -14.34 14.68
N ASP A 66 16.69 -14.84 15.79
CA ASP A 66 17.06 -14.49 17.17
C ASP A 66 17.95 -15.60 17.75
N THR A 67 19.21 -15.28 18.00
CA THR A 67 20.21 -16.18 18.56
C THR A 67 20.21 -16.21 20.10
N PHE A 68 19.47 -15.32 20.76
CA PHE A 68 19.42 -15.22 22.22
C PHE A 68 18.33 -16.07 22.86
N CYS A 69 17.16 -16.25 22.22
CA CYS A 69 16.11 -17.09 22.80
C CYS A 69 15.08 -17.67 21.82
N LEU A 70 14.57 -16.88 20.88
CA LEU A 70 13.35 -17.26 20.13
C LEU A 70 13.62 -18.10 18.87
N GLY A 71 14.85 -18.18 18.38
CA GLY A 71 15.17 -18.86 17.13
C GLY A 71 14.63 -18.08 15.94
N VAL A 72 13.95 -18.72 14.98
CA VAL A 72 13.33 -18.00 13.85
C VAL A 72 12.03 -17.33 14.30
N LYS A 73 12.06 -16.00 14.44
CA LYS A 73 10.90 -15.16 14.80
C LYS A 73 9.92 -14.99 13.64
N ASP A 74 10.44 -14.83 12.43
CA ASP A 74 9.64 -14.76 11.21
C ASP A 74 10.43 -15.23 9.98
N SER A 75 9.72 -15.61 8.92
CA SER A 75 10.30 -15.96 7.64
C SER A 75 9.30 -15.81 6.50
N PHE A 76 9.76 -15.36 5.34
CA PHE A 76 8.95 -15.32 4.13
C PHE A 76 9.75 -15.77 2.91
N TYR A 77 9.09 -15.93 1.77
CA TYR A 77 9.72 -16.36 0.54
C TYR A 77 9.17 -15.64 -0.68
N ASN A 78 10.03 -15.43 -1.67
CA ASN A 78 9.63 -15.00 -3.01
C ASN A 78 10.14 -15.98 -4.06
N LEU A 79 9.26 -16.31 -5.02
CA LEU A 79 9.54 -17.31 -6.05
C LEU A 79 9.75 -16.67 -7.41
N ARG A 80 10.73 -17.20 -8.14
CA ARG A 80 11.04 -16.87 -9.54
C ARG A 80 11.19 -15.37 -9.82
N MET A 81 11.73 -14.64 -8.86
CA MET A 81 12.11 -13.24 -9.00
C MET A 81 13.04 -13.06 -10.20
N ILE A 82 12.81 -12.05 -11.02
CA ILE A 82 13.83 -11.63 -11.99
C ILE A 82 15.02 -10.99 -11.25
N PRO A 83 16.25 -10.97 -11.82
CA PRO A 83 17.42 -10.43 -11.12
C PRO A 83 17.25 -9.01 -10.56
N TYR A 84 16.47 -8.17 -11.25
CA TYR A 84 16.16 -6.81 -10.80
C TYR A 84 15.26 -6.79 -9.54
N GLU A 85 14.19 -7.59 -9.50
CA GLU A 85 13.34 -7.72 -8.31
C GLU A 85 14.16 -8.21 -7.10
N PHE A 86 15.11 -9.11 -7.33
CA PHE A 86 16.01 -9.58 -6.29
C PHE A 86 16.96 -8.48 -5.80
N SER A 87 17.51 -7.65 -6.70
CA SER A 87 18.36 -6.52 -6.28
C SER A 87 17.59 -5.47 -5.48
N CYS A 88 16.35 -5.13 -5.89
CA CYS A 88 15.52 -4.18 -5.13
C CYS A 88 15.18 -4.73 -3.73
N PHE A 89 14.94 -6.04 -3.60
CA PHE A 89 14.73 -6.66 -2.30
C PHE A 89 15.97 -6.59 -1.40
N MET A 90 17.17 -6.75 -1.99
CA MET A 90 18.42 -6.73 -1.24
C MET A 90 18.85 -5.31 -0.86
N GLU A 91 18.36 -4.27 -1.54
CA GLU A 91 18.83 -2.89 -1.35
C GLU A 91 18.69 -2.36 0.09
N PRO A 92 17.56 -2.56 0.81
CA PRO A 92 17.47 -2.16 2.22
C PRO A 92 18.48 -2.91 3.09
N LEU A 93 18.67 -4.21 2.84
CA LEU A 93 19.64 -5.04 3.57
C LEU A 93 21.08 -4.61 3.26
N ASP A 94 21.37 -4.21 2.02
CA ASP A 94 22.66 -3.68 1.59
C ASP A 94 22.98 -2.35 2.30
N ARG A 95 21.97 -1.48 2.52
CA ARG A 95 22.12 -0.24 3.30
C ARG A 95 22.42 -0.51 4.78
N GLU A 96 21.82 -1.56 5.34
CA GLU A 96 22.14 -2.07 6.69
C GLU A 96 23.48 -2.81 6.77
N GLY A 97 24.17 -2.99 5.63
CA GLY A 97 25.49 -3.60 5.57
C GLY A 97 25.48 -5.12 5.58
N VAL A 98 24.50 -5.74 4.92
CA VAL A 98 24.46 -7.19 4.74
C VAL A 98 25.74 -7.71 4.07
N GLU A 99 26.23 -8.85 4.54
CA GLU A 99 27.44 -9.48 4.01
C GLU A 99 27.08 -10.77 3.28
N GLU A 100 27.75 -11.03 2.15
CA GLU A 100 27.68 -12.34 1.49
C GLU A 100 28.31 -13.40 2.40
N CYS A 101 27.58 -14.48 2.64
CA CYS A 101 28.05 -15.62 3.42
C CYS A 101 27.93 -16.93 2.63
N SER A 102 28.65 -17.94 3.10
CA SER A 102 28.50 -19.29 2.59
C SER A 102 27.14 -19.87 3.00
N TYR A 103 26.65 -20.83 2.20
CA TYR A 103 25.40 -21.51 2.52
C TYR A 103 25.48 -22.26 3.85
N GLU A 104 26.65 -22.82 4.15
CA GLU A 104 26.95 -23.48 5.42
C GLU A 104 26.77 -22.53 6.61
N GLU A 105 27.26 -21.29 6.51
CA GLU A 105 27.09 -20.28 7.56
C GLU A 105 25.61 -19.91 7.74
N ALA A 106 24.89 -19.63 6.65
CA ALA A 106 23.46 -19.32 6.72
C ALA A 106 22.62 -20.48 7.28
N HIS A 107 22.91 -21.71 6.86
CA HIS A 107 22.19 -22.91 7.28
C HIS A 107 22.43 -23.22 8.76
N ASN A 108 23.68 -23.21 9.21
CA ASN A 108 24.01 -23.44 10.63
C ASN A 108 23.48 -22.31 11.52
N MET A 109 23.45 -21.06 11.05
CA MET A 109 22.88 -19.95 11.82
C MET A 109 21.37 -20.14 12.05
N ILE A 110 20.62 -20.49 10.99
CA ILE A 110 19.18 -20.70 11.07
C ILE A 110 18.84 -21.93 11.92
N TYR A 111 19.41 -23.09 11.61
CA TYR A 111 19.09 -24.33 12.33
C TYR A 111 19.67 -24.35 13.74
N GLY A 112 20.86 -23.78 13.97
CA GLY A 112 21.44 -23.67 15.31
C GLY A 112 20.61 -22.78 16.23
N ALA A 113 20.09 -21.65 15.73
CA ALA A 113 19.18 -20.80 16.50
C ALA A 113 17.84 -21.51 16.81
N ILE A 114 17.33 -22.32 15.86
CA ILE A 114 16.14 -23.14 16.09
C ILE A 114 16.40 -24.20 17.16
N GLU A 115 17.51 -24.94 17.08
CA GLU A 115 17.87 -25.96 18.05
C GLU A 115 18.01 -25.36 19.45
N PHE A 116 18.69 -24.22 19.56
CA PHE A 116 18.83 -23.49 20.82
C PHE A 116 17.49 -23.04 21.40
N ALA A 117 16.57 -22.52 20.58
CA ALA A 117 15.22 -22.15 21.01
C ALA A 117 14.38 -23.37 21.44
N GLU A 118 14.56 -24.51 20.78
CA GLU A 118 13.87 -25.77 21.11
C GLU A 118 14.31 -26.32 22.48
N GLU A 119 15.55 -26.10 22.92
CA GLU A 119 15.98 -26.40 24.29
C GLU A 119 15.17 -25.62 25.33
N GLY A 120 14.79 -24.37 25.02
CA GLY A 120 13.87 -23.55 25.82
C GLY A 120 12.38 -23.94 25.68
N GLY A 121 12.07 -24.90 24.81
CA GLY A 121 10.71 -25.33 24.49
C GLY A 121 9.96 -24.38 23.55
N ILE A 122 10.68 -23.48 22.87
CA ILE A 122 10.14 -22.58 21.85
C ILE A 122 10.29 -23.25 20.49
N LYS A 123 9.28 -23.08 19.63
CA LYS A 123 9.31 -23.58 18.25
C LYS A 123 9.43 -22.40 17.31
N PRO A 124 10.06 -22.59 16.13
CA PRO A 124 10.10 -21.55 15.11
C PRO A 124 8.68 -21.16 14.68
N ASP A 125 8.55 -19.94 14.16
CA ASP A 125 7.26 -19.43 13.70
C ASP A 125 6.60 -20.36 12.65
N LYS A 126 5.27 -20.27 12.55
CA LYS A 126 4.48 -21.06 11.59
C LYS A 126 4.90 -20.81 10.15
N SER A 127 5.41 -19.61 9.84
CA SER A 127 5.92 -19.26 8.52
C SER A 127 7.08 -20.17 8.09
N PHE A 128 7.89 -20.63 9.06
CA PHE A 128 8.99 -21.58 8.84
C PHE A 128 8.55 -22.92 8.24
N ALA A 129 7.29 -23.33 8.45
CA ALA A 129 6.78 -24.59 7.95
C ALA A 129 6.85 -24.71 6.41
N LEU A 130 6.80 -23.57 5.70
CA LEU A 130 6.95 -23.49 4.25
C LEU A 130 8.36 -23.05 3.86
N THR A 131 8.88 -21.96 4.42
CA THR A 131 10.19 -21.39 4.01
C THR A 131 11.36 -22.38 4.17
N LYS A 132 11.29 -23.34 5.11
CA LYS A 132 12.29 -24.42 5.26
C LYS A 132 12.55 -25.26 4.01
N TYR A 133 11.63 -25.28 3.04
CA TYR A 133 11.83 -26.01 1.78
C TYR A 133 12.82 -25.30 0.83
N ILE A 134 13.17 -24.05 1.12
CA ILE A 134 14.25 -23.30 0.46
C ILE A 134 15.60 -23.76 0.97
N LEU A 135 15.66 -24.20 2.23
CA LEU A 135 16.83 -24.80 2.85
C LEU A 135 16.92 -26.30 2.48
N GLU A 136 18.15 -26.82 2.46
CA GLU A 136 18.37 -28.26 2.53
C GLU A 136 17.94 -28.80 3.89
N GLU A 137 17.73 -30.12 3.94
CA GLU A 137 17.47 -30.79 5.21
C GLU A 137 18.71 -30.70 6.10
N ASP A 138 18.47 -30.44 7.38
CA ASP A 138 19.51 -30.49 8.40
C ASP A 138 19.98 -31.93 8.57
N THR A 139 21.12 -32.22 7.96
CA THR A 139 21.73 -33.55 7.83
C THR A 139 23.25 -33.38 7.84
N ASP A 140 23.98 -34.48 8.10
CA ASP A 140 25.46 -34.52 8.12
C ASP A 140 26.12 -34.09 6.79
N ASP A 141 25.34 -33.82 5.74
CA ASP A 141 25.81 -33.37 4.43
C ASP A 141 26.23 -31.88 4.44
N VAL A 142 25.77 -31.08 5.41
CA VAL A 142 26.21 -29.68 5.60
C VAL A 142 27.29 -29.63 6.69
N PRO A 143 28.50 -29.08 6.42
CA PRO A 143 29.53 -28.90 7.43
C PRO A 143 29.03 -28.12 8.65
N LEU A 144 29.22 -28.70 9.83
CA LEU A 144 28.78 -28.12 11.09
C LEU A 144 29.73 -26.99 11.51
N ILE A 145 29.17 -25.80 11.72
CA ILE A 145 29.90 -24.61 12.20
C ILE A 145 29.41 -24.33 13.62
N GLU A 146 30.32 -24.39 14.59
CA GLU A 146 29.98 -24.09 15.99
C GLU A 146 29.81 -22.58 16.17
N TYR A 147 28.57 -22.16 16.40
CA TYR A 147 28.23 -20.81 16.87
C TYR A 147 27.89 -20.84 18.35
N GLU A 148 28.22 -19.78 19.08
CA GLU A 148 27.78 -19.58 20.45
C GLU A 148 26.40 -18.89 20.43
N PHE A 149 25.37 -19.62 20.85
CA PHE A 149 24.00 -19.10 20.99
C PHE A 149 23.69 -18.73 22.45
N GLY A 150 22.76 -17.80 22.64
CA GLY A 150 22.47 -17.22 23.95
C GLY A 150 23.44 -16.08 24.33
N LYS A 151 23.03 -15.27 25.29
CA LYS A 151 23.93 -14.26 25.87
C LYS A 151 24.71 -14.91 27.00
N ASP A 152 26.04 -14.96 26.87
CA ASP A 152 26.92 -15.70 27.79
C ASP A 152 26.56 -17.20 27.93
N GLY A 153 25.95 -17.79 26.89
CA GLY A 153 25.48 -19.18 26.88
C GLY A 153 24.17 -19.44 27.62
N GLN A 154 23.44 -18.40 28.03
CA GLN A 154 22.11 -18.49 28.64
C GLN A 154 21.03 -17.91 27.73
N HIS A 155 19.82 -18.48 27.80
CA HIS A 155 18.65 -17.94 27.09
C HIS A 155 18.32 -16.55 27.63
N LEU A 156 18.35 -15.54 26.76
CA LEU A 156 17.94 -14.18 27.08
C LEU A 156 16.71 -13.81 26.24
N LEU A 157 15.55 -13.73 26.88
CA LEU A 157 14.34 -13.25 26.23
C LEU A 157 14.33 -11.72 26.17
N VAL A 158 14.43 -11.16 24.97
CA VAL A 158 14.28 -9.72 24.70
C VAL A 158 12.90 -9.51 24.06
N VAL A 159 12.04 -8.71 24.68
CA VAL A 159 10.67 -8.43 24.19
C VAL A 159 10.35 -6.94 24.28
N GLY A 160 9.48 -6.46 23.40
CA GLY A 160 9.05 -5.05 23.38
C GLY A 160 8.01 -4.72 24.44
N SER A 161 7.20 -5.70 24.85
CA SER A 161 6.09 -5.45 25.79
C SER A 161 5.87 -6.55 26.84
N GLU A 162 5.20 -6.20 27.94
CA GLU A 162 4.73 -7.17 28.94
C GLU A 162 3.78 -8.22 28.34
N LEU A 163 3.02 -7.85 27.31
CA LEU A 163 2.10 -8.74 26.61
C LEU A 163 2.88 -9.85 25.89
N GLU A 164 3.93 -9.48 25.16
CA GLU A 164 4.79 -10.43 24.46
C GLU A 164 5.56 -11.33 25.44
N ALA A 165 6.09 -10.76 26.53
CA ALA A 165 6.68 -11.54 27.62
C ALA A 165 5.72 -12.61 28.16
N SER A 166 4.43 -12.27 28.31
CA SER A 166 3.42 -13.21 28.84
C SER A 166 3.20 -14.45 27.96
N LYS A 167 3.55 -14.37 26.66
CA LYS A 167 3.47 -15.48 25.69
C LYS A 167 4.56 -16.52 25.91
N TYR A 168 5.79 -16.07 26.16
CA TYR A 168 6.98 -16.95 26.21
C TYR A 168 7.40 -17.36 27.63
N LEU A 169 7.24 -16.46 28.62
CA LEU A 169 7.65 -16.71 30.01
C LEU A 169 7.04 -17.99 30.63
N PRO A 170 5.77 -18.37 30.40
CA PRO A 170 5.22 -19.61 30.94
C PRO A 170 5.89 -20.87 30.36
N THR A 171 6.30 -20.82 29.10
CA THR A 171 6.97 -21.92 28.40
C THR A 171 8.41 -22.05 28.87
N LEU A 172 9.14 -20.94 28.90
CA LEU A 172 10.53 -20.90 29.38
C LEU A 172 10.64 -21.33 30.85
N ARG A 173 9.79 -20.80 31.74
CA ARG A 173 9.76 -21.22 33.16
C ARG A 173 9.43 -22.70 33.36
N LYS A 174 8.65 -23.28 32.45
CA LYS A 174 8.28 -24.70 32.52
C LYS A 174 9.42 -25.60 32.06
N THR A 175 10.21 -25.17 31.08
CA THR A 175 11.26 -25.97 30.45
C THR A 175 12.62 -25.76 31.12
N LEU A 176 13.01 -24.51 31.34
CA LEU A 176 14.32 -24.09 31.87
C LEU A 176 14.30 -23.71 33.36
N GLY A 177 13.12 -23.53 33.96
CA GLY A 177 13.00 -23.14 35.37
C GLY A 177 13.37 -21.66 35.59
N ASP A 178 14.47 -21.41 36.31
CA ASP A 178 15.02 -20.06 36.55
C ASP A 178 16.33 -19.82 35.76
N ASP A 179 16.73 -20.73 34.88
CA ASP A 179 17.98 -20.67 34.10
C ASP A 179 17.78 -19.94 32.76
N PHE A 180 17.18 -18.74 32.83
CA PHE A 180 17.04 -17.82 31.70
C PHE A 180 16.87 -16.39 32.23
N ASP A 181 17.36 -15.41 31.48
CA ASP A 181 17.13 -13.99 31.76
C ASP A 181 16.07 -13.43 30.80
N PHE A 182 15.40 -12.35 31.22
CA PHE A 182 14.52 -11.60 30.33
C PHE A 182 14.70 -10.11 30.53
N MET A 183 14.58 -9.36 29.44
CA MET A 183 14.53 -7.91 29.45
C MET A 183 13.33 -7.45 28.61
N ILE A 184 12.61 -6.48 29.15
CA ILE A 184 11.61 -5.73 28.40
C ILE A 184 12.34 -4.47 27.97
N ASN A 185 12.51 -4.29 26.67
CA ASN A 185 13.11 -3.09 26.14
C ASN A 185 11.98 -2.18 25.65
N ASP A 186 11.63 -1.18 26.46
CA ASP A 186 10.59 -0.19 26.11
C ASP A 186 11.00 0.67 24.88
N GLU A 187 12.26 0.59 24.43
CA GLU A 187 12.73 1.20 23.16
C GLU A 187 12.57 0.24 21.95
N LEU A 188 12.12 -1.01 22.14
CA LEU A 188 11.70 -1.90 21.04
C LEU A 188 10.21 -1.74 20.70
N ASP A 189 9.45 -0.94 21.47
CA ASP A 189 8.10 -0.51 21.09
C ASP A 189 8.13 0.34 19.79
N ASP A 190 9.30 0.82 19.36
CA ASP A 190 9.50 1.56 18.11
C ASP A 190 9.98 0.67 16.93
N PHE A 191 10.29 -0.62 17.14
CA PHE A 191 10.85 -1.51 16.09
C PHE A 191 9.93 -2.69 15.71
N ASP A 192 8.75 -2.79 16.31
CA ASP A 192 7.72 -3.77 15.95
C ASP A 192 6.32 -3.12 16.15
N GLU A 193 6.08 -1.94 15.54
CA GLU A 193 4.75 -1.47 15.08
C GLU A 193 4.74 -0.14 14.27
N ASP A 194 5.86 0.54 14.00
CA ASP A 194 5.87 1.84 13.27
C ASP A 194 7.05 2.06 12.27
N ASP A 195 7.56 1.03 11.58
CA ASP A 195 8.47 1.21 10.42
C ASP A 195 7.70 1.50 9.10
N GLU A 196 6.77 2.47 9.15
CA GLU A 196 6.21 3.13 7.95
C GLU A 196 6.65 4.61 7.83
N GLU A 197 7.57 5.11 8.67
CA GLU A 197 7.94 6.53 8.67
C GLU A 197 9.38 6.91 8.23
N ASP A 198 10.22 5.99 7.75
CA ASP A 198 11.57 6.32 7.24
C ASP A 198 11.84 5.89 5.77
N LEU A 199 10.79 5.79 4.93
CA LEU A 199 10.93 5.49 3.48
C LEU A 199 10.90 6.72 2.55
N TYR A 200 10.85 7.95 3.07
CA TYR A 200 10.82 9.17 2.26
C TYR A 200 12.14 9.94 2.39
N ASP A 201 13.19 9.41 1.76
CA ASP A 201 14.36 10.21 1.38
C ASP A 201 15.12 9.52 0.23
N MET A 202 14.37 9.11 -0.82
CA MET A 202 14.95 8.68 -2.09
C MET A 202 14.77 9.79 -3.11
N GLU A 203 15.89 10.38 -3.54
CA GLU A 203 15.96 11.36 -4.63
C GLU A 203 15.17 10.88 -5.87
N ASP A 204 14.35 11.78 -6.40
CA ASP A 204 13.31 11.73 -7.45
C ASP A 204 13.55 10.96 -8.77
N ASP A 205 14.67 10.26 -8.97
CA ASP A 205 15.08 9.83 -10.32
C ASP A 205 14.90 8.32 -10.64
N ASP A 206 14.27 7.52 -9.77
CA ASP A 206 14.15 6.05 -9.95
C ASP A 206 12.71 5.52 -10.11
N TRP A 207 11.74 6.36 -10.52
CA TRP A 207 10.33 5.97 -10.74
C TRP A 207 10.06 5.11 -11.99
N ASP A 208 11.02 4.31 -12.45
CA ASP A 208 10.85 3.34 -13.54
C ASP A 208 11.05 1.90 -13.02
N MET A 209 10.29 1.56 -11.96
CA MET A 209 10.23 0.22 -11.35
C MET A 209 9.36 -0.74 -12.20
N PRO A 210 9.89 -1.85 -12.74
CA PRO A 210 9.08 -2.91 -13.33
C PRO A 210 8.54 -3.82 -12.21
N ARG A 211 7.28 -3.62 -11.82
CA ARG A 211 6.56 -4.48 -10.86
C ARG A 211 6.12 -5.79 -11.53
N GLY A 212 6.47 -6.92 -10.92
CA GLY A 212 6.31 -8.27 -11.45
C GLY A 212 4.87 -8.65 -11.78
N GLY A 213 4.69 -9.20 -12.99
CA GLY A 213 3.40 -9.62 -13.54
C GLY A 213 3.03 -8.74 -14.72
N THR A 214 3.47 -9.15 -15.92
CA THR A 214 3.17 -8.49 -17.20
C THR A 214 1.66 -8.30 -17.39
N ASP A 215 1.15 -7.15 -16.93
CA ASP A 215 -0.10 -6.43 -17.28
C ASP A 215 -0.63 -5.56 -16.11
N ALA A 216 -0.04 -5.59 -14.90
CA ALA A 216 -0.56 -4.84 -13.73
C ALA A 216 -0.32 -3.31 -13.74
N LEU A 217 0.49 -2.79 -14.66
CA LEU A 217 0.83 -1.36 -14.76
C LEU A 217 0.22 -0.64 -15.97
N VAL A 218 -0.55 -1.34 -16.81
CA VAL A 218 -1.27 -0.65 -17.88
C VAL A 218 -2.51 -0.02 -17.26
N ASP A 219 -2.37 1.23 -16.81
CA ASP A 219 -3.53 2.03 -16.47
C ASP A 219 -4.48 2.12 -17.68
N MET A 220 -5.73 2.45 -17.44
CA MET A 220 -6.73 2.64 -18.48
C MET A 220 -6.23 3.67 -19.49
N PRO A 221 -6.39 3.44 -20.80
CA PRO A 221 -6.10 4.46 -21.79
C PRO A 221 -6.90 5.74 -21.48
N TYR A 222 -6.20 6.82 -21.19
CA TYR A 222 -6.83 8.13 -21.00
C TYR A 222 -7.46 8.61 -22.31
N THR A 223 -8.76 8.90 -22.30
CA THR A 223 -9.50 9.29 -23.52
C THR A 223 -10.40 10.50 -23.36
N TYR A 224 -10.38 11.14 -22.18
CA TYR A 224 -11.23 12.28 -21.92
C TYR A 224 -10.90 13.46 -22.84
N LYS A 225 -11.95 14.20 -23.21
CA LYS A 225 -11.85 15.42 -24.02
C LYS A 225 -12.54 16.54 -23.29
N HIS A 226 -11.74 17.43 -22.74
CA HIS A 226 -12.23 18.55 -21.96
C HIS A 226 -13.05 19.54 -22.82
N PRO A 227 -14.01 20.25 -22.21
CA PRO A 227 -14.71 21.35 -22.84
C PRO A 227 -13.79 22.58 -22.93
N HIS A 228 -14.30 23.64 -23.57
CA HIS A 228 -13.60 24.92 -23.59
C HIS A 228 -13.70 25.60 -22.21
N TYR A 229 -12.56 25.89 -21.59
CA TYR A 229 -12.48 26.58 -20.30
C TYR A 229 -12.40 28.11 -20.45
N PRO A 230 -12.73 28.90 -19.41
CA PRO A 230 -12.64 30.35 -19.48
C PRO A 230 -11.20 30.85 -19.69
N SER A 231 -10.98 31.74 -20.67
CA SER A 231 -9.66 32.35 -20.92
C SER A 231 -9.43 33.66 -20.16
N THR A 232 -10.40 34.11 -19.37
CA THR A 232 -10.28 35.30 -18.51
C THR A 232 -10.92 35.04 -17.16
N CYS A 233 -10.21 35.41 -16.09
CA CYS A 233 -10.73 35.33 -14.73
C CYS A 233 -11.38 36.66 -14.33
N THR A 234 -12.71 36.68 -14.17
CA THR A 234 -13.46 37.86 -13.68
C THR A 234 -14.08 37.53 -12.33
N ILE A 235 -13.51 38.09 -11.27
CA ILE A 235 -13.91 37.84 -9.88
C ILE A 235 -14.23 39.13 -9.14
N LYS A 236 -15.05 39.04 -8.10
CA LYS A 236 -15.42 40.18 -7.26
C LYS A 236 -14.30 40.56 -6.31
N HIS A 237 -13.64 39.58 -5.70
CA HIS A 237 -12.54 39.79 -4.76
C HIS A 237 -11.20 39.53 -5.42
N GLU A 238 -10.70 40.50 -6.20
CA GLU A 238 -9.40 40.38 -6.93
C GLU A 238 -8.21 39.99 -6.05
N TRP A 239 -8.27 40.29 -4.75
CA TRP A 239 -7.22 39.92 -3.81
C TRP A 239 -7.10 38.40 -3.62
N LEU A 240 -8.18 37.63 -3.81
CA LEU A 240 -8.15 36.16 -3.72
C LEU A 240 -7.15 35.58 -4.71
N LEU A 241 -7.28 35.94 -5.99
CA LEU A 241 -6.36 35.49 -7.03
C LEU A 241 -4.91 35.90 -6.70
N ARG A 242 -4.69 37.12 -6.21
CA ARG A 242 -3.33 37.58 -5.87
C ARG A 242 -2.70 36.83 -4.71
N GLU A 243 -3.48 36.48 -3.68
CA GLU A 243 -2.97 35.72 -2.53
C GLU A 243 -2.78 34.24 -2.88
N LEU A 244 -3.75 33.64 -3.57
CA LEU A 244 -3.69 32.22 -3.96
C LEU A 244 -2.64 31.93 -5.05
N SER A 245 -2.22 32.93 -5.83
CA SER A 245 -1.15 32.78 -6.83
C SER A 245 0.26 32.99 -6.26
N LYS A 246 0.43 33.17 -4.95
CA LYS A 246 1.76 33.31 -4.36
C LYS A 246 2.38 31.94 -4.11
N LYS A 247 3.66 31.79 -4.48
CA LYS A 247 4.45 30.58 -4.23
C LYS A 247 4.50 30.19 -2.75
N GLU A 248 4.55 31.19 -1.84
CA GLU A 248 4.53 30.96 -0.39
C GLU A 248 3.25 30.26 0.11
N ASN A 249 2.20 30.21 -0.70
CA ASN A 249 0.92 29.57 -0.41
C ASN A 249 0.69 28.28 -1.22
N ALA A 250 1.68 27.81 -1.99
CA ALA A 250 1.51 26.67 -2.90
C ALA A 250 1.14 25.39 -2.15
N PHE A 251 1.78 25.13 -1.01
CA PHE A 251 1.56 23.95 -0.19
C PHE A 251 0.64 24.22 1.01
N GLY A 252 -0.39 25.04 0.80
CA GLY A 252 -1.45 25.29 1.78
C GLY A 252 -1.38 26.66 2.45
N LEU A 253 -2.55 27.11 2.93
CA LEU A 253 -2.73 28.48 3.42
C LEU A 253 -2.57 28.58 4.94
N GLU A 254 -1.99 29.68 5.40
CA GLU A 254 -1.99 30.05 6.82
C GLU A 254 -3.42 30.27 7.36
N ASP A 255 -3.60 30.01 8.66
CA ASP A 255 -4.91 30.08 9.32
C ASP A 255 -5.55 31.47 9.17
N GLU A 256 -4.74 32.54 9.29
CA GLU A 256 -5.22 33.92 9.15
C GLU A 256 -5.79 34.21 7.76
N LEU A 257 -5.13 33.71 6.71
CA LEU A 257 -5.59 33.86 5.33
C LEU A 257 -6.82 33.00 5.07
N THR A 258 -6.82 31.76 5.55
CA THR A 258 -7.95 30.83 5.46
C THR A 258 -9.20 31.44 6.09
N ASP A 259 -9.10 31.95 7.32
CA ASP A 259 -10.22 32.60 8.02
C ASP A 259 -10.72 33.84 7.28
N ARG A 260 -9.80 34.64 6.73
CA ARG A 260 -10.17 35.81 5.93
C ARG A 260 -10.95 35.43 4.67
N ILE A 261 -10.65 34.30 4.05
CA ILE A 261 -11.41 33.80 2.89
C ILE A 261 -12.76 33.25 3.34
N LEU A 262 -12.79 32.42 4.39
CA LEU A 262 -14.01 31.78 4.89
C LEU A 262 -15.03 32.75 5.52
N THR A 263 -14.59 33.96 5.89
CA THR A 263 -15.47 35.04 6.40
C THR A 263 -16.16 35.84 5.29
N LEU A 264 -15.78 35.67 4.03
CA LEU A 264 -16.49 36.27 2.89
C LEU A 264 -17.93 35.73 2.78
N PRO A 265 -18.86 36.47 2.16
CA PRO A 265 -20.19 35.94 1.89
C PRO A 265 -20.12 34.66 1.05
N LYS A 266 -20.65 33.55 1.58
CA LYS A 266 -20.52 32.20 1.00
C LYS A 266 -20.78 32.13 -0.51
N GLY A 267 -21.85 32.78 -0.99
CA GLY A 267 -22.17 32.78 -2.43
C GLY A 267 -21.19 33.57 -3.29
N GLU A 268 -20.54 34.60 -2.73
CA GLU A 268 -19.55 35.40 -3.45
C GLU A 268 -18.19 34.71 -3.46
N SER A 269 -17.76 34.14 -2.33
CA SER A 269 -16.52 33.36 -2.28
C SER A 269 -16.59 32.10 -3.12
N GLN A 270 -17.73 31.39 -3.10
CA GLN A 270 -17.96 30.26 -3.99
C GLN A 270 -17.77 30.65 -5.47
N GLN A 271 -18.47 31.69 -5.94
CA GLN A 271 -18.40 32.10 -7.34
C GLN A 271 -16.99 32.52 -7.76
N ASP A 272 -16.30 33.27 -6.90
CA ASP A 272 -14.92 33.70 -7.17
C ASP A 272 -13.98 32.48 -7.22
N LEU A 273 -14.09 31.53 -6.29
CA LEU A 273 -13.26 30.31 -6.27
C LEU A 273 -13.54 29.38 -7.46
N GLU A 274 -14.81 29.20 -7.84
CA GLU A 274 -15.19 28.43 -9.03
C GLU A 274 -14.59 29.06 -10.29
N GLN A 275 -14.62 30.39 -10.39
CA GLN A 275 -14.07 31.10 -11.54
C GLN A 275 -12.53 31.07 -11.58
N ILE A 276 -11.87 31.13 -10.42
CA ILE A 276 -10.41 30.97 -10.30
C ILE A 276 -10.02 29.54 -10.69
N LEU A 277 -10.70 28.54 -10.15
CA LEU A 277 -10.41 27.13 -10.44
C LEU A 277 -10.60 26.81 -11.92
N ALA A 278 -11.75 27.20 -12.50
CA ALA A 278 -12.02 26.96 -13.92
C ALA A 278 -11.03 27.69 -14.86
N PHE A 279 -10.56 28.88 -14.47
CA PHE A 279 -9.54 29.61 -15.22
C PHE A 279 -8.18 28.90 -15.17
N ASN A 280 -7.72 28.50 -13.97
CA ASN A 280 -6.43 27.81 -13.81
C ASN A 280 -6.42 26.40 -14.42
N LEU A 281 -7.56 25.70 -14.37
CA LEU A 281 -7.78 24.46 -15.11
C LEU A 281 -7.53 24.67 -16.60
N GLY A 282 -8.07 25.75 -17.18
CA GLY A 282 -7.87 26.09 -18.59
C GLY A 282 -6.47 26.58 -18.96
N LEU A 283 -5.64 26.94 -17.98
CA LEU A 283 -4.22 27.25 -18.22
C LEU A 283 -3.40 25.98 -18.35
N THR A 284 -3.71 24.95 -17.56
CA THR A 284 -2.82 23.80 -17.36
C THR A 284 -3.30 22.49 -17.98
N CYS A 285 -4.57 22.40 -18.41
CA CYS A 285 -5.14 21.14 -18.96
C CYS A 285 -4.49 20.61 -20.25
N ASP A 286 -3.89 21.51 -21.04
CA ASP A 286 -3.21 21.21 -22.31
C ASP A 286 -1.69 21.45 -22.24
N GLU A 287 -1.18 21.87 -21.07
CA GLU A 287 0.25 22.13 -20.90
C GLU A 287 1.02 20.81 -20.73
N ASP A 288 2.27 20.83 -21.20
CA ASP A 288 3.20 19.72 -21.02
C ASP A 288 3.87 19.88 -19.66
N LEU A 289 3.41 19.12 -18.68
CA LEU A 289 3.76 19.28 -17.25
C LEU A 289 4.80 18.25 -16.79
N THR A 290 5.31 17.40 -17.69
CA THR A 290 6.21 16.28 -17.33
C THR A 290 7.59 16.72 -16.85
N ASP A 291 8.01 17.96 -17.19
CA ASP A 291 9.29 18.57 -16.80
C ASP A 291 9.04 19.89 -16.03
N GLY A 292 7.92 19.99 -15.30
CA GLY A 292 7.57 21.19 -14.55
C GLY A 292 8.65 21.53 -13.52
N ASP A 293 9.17 22.76 -13.54
CA ASP A 293 10.11 23.24 -12.52
C ASP A 293 9.31 23.47 -11.23
N ASP A 294 9.58 22.70 -10.16
CA ASP A 294 8.91 22.84 -8.86
C ASP A 294 8.99 24.27 -8.32
N GLU A 295 10.05 25.00 -8.72
CA GLU A 295 10.19 26.41 -8.39
C GLU A 295 9.01 27.26 -8.88
N GLU A 296 8.33 26.89 -9.96
CA GLU A 296 7.19 27.63 -10.53
C GLU A 296 5.81 27.18 -10.05
N PHE A 297 5.72 26.11 -9.25
CA PHE A 297 4.46 25.62 -8.71
C PHE A 297 3.79 26.63 -7.76
N ILE A 298 2.47 26.83 -7.93
CA ILE A 298 1.69 27.82 -7.15
C ILE A 298 0.52 27.22 -6.37
N GLY A 299 0.21 25.92 -6.51
CA GLY A 299 -0.80 25.21 -5.70
C GLY A 299 -2.23 25.79 -5.68
N ILE A 300 -2.56 26.69 -6.62
CA ILE A 300 -3.83 27.43 -6.63
C ILE A 300 -5.03 26.50 -6.85
N VAL A 301 -4.87 25.46 -7.67
CA VAL A 301 -5.92 24.46 -7.96
C VAL A 301 -6.31 23.73 -6.67
N SER A 302 -5.32 23.18 -5.98
CA SER A 302 -5.47 22.45 -4.71
C SER A 302 -6.10 23.30 -3.62
N SER A 303 -5.62 24.54 -3.45
CA SER A 303 -6.19 25.49 -2.51
C SER A 303 -7.65 25.83 -2.82
N CYS A 304 -7.99 26.04 -4.10
CA CYS A 304 -9.37 26.33 -4.50
C CYS A 304 -10.31 25.15 -4.22
N ILE A 305 -9.88 23.91 -4.50
CA ILE A 305 -10.67 22.70 -4.26
C ILE A 305 -10.99 22.56 -2.77
N LEU A 306 -9.98 22.65 -1.89
CA LEU A 306 -10.19 22.58 -0.45
C LEU A 306 -11.12 23.68 0.08
N LEU A 307 -10.93 24.93 -0.36
CA LEU A 307 -11.80 26.04 0.02
C LEU A 307 -13.23 25.84 -0.48
N LEU A 308 -13.42 25.30 -1.68
CA LEU A 308 -14.75 24.93 -2.19
C LEU A 308 -15.40 23.84 -1.35
N GLY A 309 -14.64 22.95 -0.70
CA GLY A 309 -15.17 22.03 0.31
C GLY A 309 -15.93 22.75 1.44
N GLU A 310 -15.49 23.96 1.82
CA GLU A 310 -16.10 24.76 2.89
C GLU A 310 -17.25 25.65 2.40
N VAL A 311 -17.04 26.36 1.29
CA VAL A 311 -17.96 27.40 0.80
C VAL A 311 -18.82 26.97 -0.40
N GLY A 312 -18.53 25.83 -1.00
CA GLY A 312 -19.19 25.32 -2.20
C GLY A 312 -20.55 24.67 -1.98
N ASN A 313 -21.07 24.11 -3.07
CA ASN A 313 -22.33 23.38 -3.11
C ASN A 313 -22.25 22.09 -3.96
N SER A 314 -23.24 21.21 -3.78
CA SER A 314 -23.33 19.89 -4.43
C SER A 314 -23.70 19.93 -5.93
N ASP A 315 -23.92 21.10 -6.49
CA ASP A 315 -24.21 21.30 -7.91
C ASP A 315 -22.97 21.84 -8.62
N SER A 316 -22.82 23.16 -8.71
CA SER A 316 -21.77 23.80 -9.52
C SER A 316 -20.35 23.47 -9.05
N SER A 317 -20.12 23.46 -7.73
CA SER A 317 -18.78 23.25 -7.19
C SER A 317 -18.37 21.79 -7.33
N LEU A 318 -19.28 20.85 -7.05
CA LEU A 318 -19.03 19.42 -7.25
C LEU A 318 -18.77 19.11 -8.73
N ASP A 319 -19.57 19.66 -9.64
CA ASP A 319 -19.39 19.43 -11.08
C ASP A 319 -18.01 19.91 -11.56
N LEU A 320 -17.55 21.06 -11.04
CA LEU A 320 -16.24 21.59 -11.37
C LEU A 320 -15.10 20.75 -10.77
N VAL A 321 -15.22 20.28 -9.53
CA VAL A 321 -14.19 19.40 -8.93
C VAL A 321 -14.10 18.08 -9.70
N LEU A 322 -15.23 17.48 -10.05
CA LEU A 322 -15.24 16.28 -10.90
C LEU A 322 -14.65 16.55 -12.28
N GLU A 323 -14.86 17.74 -12.85
CA GLU A 323 -14.22 18.15 -14.11
C GLU A 323 -12.71 18.23 -14.01
N VAL A 324 -12.17 18.77 -12.91
CA VAL A 324 -10.73 18.76 -12.64
C VAL A 324 -10.21 17.33 -12.54
N MET A 325 -10.94 16.43 -11.87
CA MET A 325 -10.57 15.02 -11.75
C MET A 325 -10.73 14.21 -13.06
N ARG A 326 -11.28 14.79 -14.12
CA ARG A 326 -11.31 14.15 -15.45
C ARG A 326 -10.06 14.42 -16.27
N GLN A 327 -9.14 15.28 -15.81
CA GLN A 327 -7.93 15.61 -16.55
C GLN A 327 -6.93 14.43 -16.61
N SER A 328 -5.84 14.62 -17.37
CA SER A 328 -4.84 13.60 -17.63
C SER A 328 -4.09 13.16 -16.37
N PRO A 329 -3.43 11.98 -16.41
CA PRO A 329 -2.49 11.57 -15.36
C PRO A 329 -1.44 12.64 -15.06
N ASP A 330 -0.81 13.22 -16.08
CA ASP A 330 0.21 14.26 -15.92
C ASP A 330 -0.33 15.52 -15.22
N PHE A 331 -1.58 15.91 -15.51
CA PHE A 331 -2.26 17.00 -14.80
C PHE A 331 -2.48 16.64 -13.34
N TYR A 332 -2.94 15.41 -13.07
CA TYR A 332 -3.20 14.94 -11.71
C TYR A 332 -1.91 14.97 -10.89
N GLU A 333 -0.83 14.43 -11.45
CA GLU A 333 0.49 14.38 -10.81
C GLU A 333 0.96 15.79 -10.46
N TYR A 334 1.00 16.69 -11.45
CA TYR A 334 1.46 18.06 -11.25
C TYR A 334 0.67 18.85 -10.19
N HIS A 335 -0.67 18.72 -10.16
CA HIS A 335 -1.50 19.52 -9.25
C HIS A 335 -1.68 18.89 -7.87
N PHE A 336 -1.66 17.56 -7.80
CA PHE A 336 -2.06 16.84 -6.59
C PHE A 336 -0.97 15.96 -6.04
N GLY A 337 -0.27 15.20 -6.90
CA GLY A 337 0.66 14.14 -6.52
C GLY A 337 0.12 13.32 -5.33
N ASP A 338 0.97 13.16 -4.33
CA ASP A 338 0.65 12.44 -3.10
C ASP A 338 -0.36 13.17 -2.18
N PHE A 339 -0.59 14.47 -2.36
CA PHE A 339 -1.65 15.19 -1.63
C PHE A 339 -3.05 14.96 -2.21
N GLY A 340 -3.20 14.22 -3.30
CA GLY A 340 -4.49 13.93 -3.92
C GLY A 340 -5.58 13.48 -2.94
N PRO A 341 -5.33 12.46 -2.08
CA PRO A 341 -6.26 12.03 -1.05
C PRO A 341 -6.67 13.17 -0.10
N ASP A 342 -5.71 13.99 0.31
CA ASP A 342 -5.89 15.05 1.30
C ASP A 342 -6.67 16.25 0.77
N ILE A 343 -6.61 16.47 -0.54
CA ILE A 343 -7.28 17.57 -1.22
C ILE A 343 -8.69 17.12 -1.68
N LEU A 344 -8.76 15.97 -2.35
CA LEU A 344 -9.94 15.55 -3.09
C LEU A 344 -10.97 14.87 -2.20
N ILE A 345 -10.58 13.91 -1.35
CA ILE A 345 -11.53 13.15 -0.52
C ILE A 345 -12.35 14.05 0.42
N PRO A 346 -11.75 14.94 1.24
CA PRO A 346 -12.54 15.77 2.15
C PRO A 346 -13.46 16.73 1.39
N THR A 347 -13.04 17.20 0.21
CA THR A 347 -13.85 18.07 -0.65
C THR A 347 -15.03 17.31 -1.26
N LEU A 348 -14.78 16.13 -1.84
CA LEU A 348 -15.80 15.26 -2.43
C LEU A 348 -16.80 14.77 -1.38
N TYR A 349 -16.35 14.48 -0.16
CA TYR A 349 -17.24 14.17 0.95
C TYR A 349 -18.20 15.34 1.25
N LYS A 350 -17.66 16.56 1.45
CA LYS A 350 -18.45 17.73 1.83
C LYS A 350 -19.45 18.13 0.74
N LEU A 351 -19.01 18.12 -0.52
CA LEU A 351 -19.83 18.51 -1.67
C LEU A 351 -20.75 17.38 -2.14
N GLY A 352 -20.31 16.13 -2.07
CA GLY A 352 -20.97 14.97 -2.66
C GLY A 352 -21.95 14.21 -1.76
N GLN A 353 -21.94 14.42 -0.44
CA GLN A 353 -22.84 13.72 0.51
C GLN A 353 -24.35 13.83 0.22
N HIS A 354 -24.77 14.80 -0.59
CA HIS A 354 -26.16 14.97 -1.04
C HIS A 354 -26.39 14.64 -2.52
N ARG A 355 -25.32 14.31 -3.26
CA ARG A 355 -25.30 13.99 -4.69
C ARG A 355 -24.39 12.78 -4.96
N THR A 356 -24.59 11.73 -4.19
CA THR A 356 -23.88 10.44 -4.31
C THR A 356 -24.09 9.79 -5.68
N ASP A 357 -25.20 10.13 -6.36
CA ASP A 357 -25.47 9.80 -7.76
C ASP A 357 -24.35 10.28 -8.70
N LYS A 358 -23.92 11.53 -8.55
CA LYS A 358 -22.86 12.12 -9.38
C LYS A 358 -21.50 11.46 -9.15
N LEU A 359 -21.18 11.13 -7.90
CA LEU A 359 -19.94 10.43 -7.57
C LEU A 359 -19.94 9.03 -8.19
N LEU A 360 -21.05 8.31 -8.08
CA LEU A 360 -21.19 6.98 -8.70
C LEU A 360 -21.08 7.04 -10.23
N ASP A 361 -21.74 8.00 -10.86
CA ASP A 361 -21.70 8.18 -12.31
C ASP A 361 -20.25 8.42 -12.77
N TYR A 362 -19.52 9.30 -12.09
CA TYR A 362 -18.08 9.54 -12.35
C TYR A 362 -17.24 8.26 -12.20
N CYS A 363 -17.48 7.46 -11.15
CA CYS A 363 -16.77 6.18 -10.94
C CYS A 363 -16.99 5.17 -12.08
N LYS A 364 -18.01 5.34 -12.92
CA LYS A 364 -18.31 4.47 -14.06
C LYS A 364 -17.88 5.06 -15.40
N GLU A 365 -17.29 6.26 -15.42
CA GLU A 365 -16.78 6.86 -16.65
C GLU A 365 -15.55 6.08 -17.16
N THR A 366 -15.48 5.95 -18.49
CA THR A 366 -14.42 5.22 -19.19
C THR A 366 -13.24 6.14 -19.51
N GLY A 367 -12.03 5.62 -19.44
CA GLY A 367 -10.81 6.27 -19.91
C GLY A 367 -10.40 7.47 -19.07
N LEU A 368 -10.63 7.38 -17.76
CA LEU A 368 -10.12 8.30 -16.74
C LEU A 368 -9.03 7.62 -15.93
N TYR A 369 -8.18 8.42 -15.30
CA TYR A 369 -7.04 7.98 -14.50
C TYR A 369 -7.45 7.17 -13.26
N THR A 370 -6.75 6.07 -12.95
CA THR A 370 -7.08 5.18 -11.83
C THR A 370 -7.09 5.92 -10.49
N TYR A 371 -6.05 6.70 -10.19
CA TYR A 371 -5.91 7.35 -8.89
C TYR A 371 -6.83 8.56 -8.72
N ALA A 372 -7.29 9.19 -9.81
CA ALA A 372 -8.38 10.16 -9.72
C ALA A 372 -9.70 9.48 -9.35
N LYS A 373 -10.00 8.32 -9.96
CA LYS A 373 -11.22 7.56 -9.68
C LYS A 373 -11.27 7.03 -8.25
N CYS A 374 -10.16 6.54 -7.70
CA CYS A 374 -10.17 5.98 -6.35
C CYS A 374 -10.57 7.02 -5.30
N GLN A 375 -10.20 8.29 -5.45
CA GLN A 375 -10.61 9.36 -4.52
C GLN A 375 -12.13 9.52 -4.41
N ALA A 376 -12.85 9.39 -5.53
CA ALA A 376 -14.31 9.46 -5.52
C ALA A 376 -14.96 8.23 -4.87
N ILE A 377 -14.38 7.06 -5.07
CA ILE A 377 -14.84 5.81 -4.45
C ILE A 377 -14.58 5.85 -2.94
N GLU A 378 -13.41 6.32 -2.52
CA GLU A 378 -13.09 6.48 -1.11
C GLU A 378 -14.00 7.52 -0.45
N ALA A 379 -14.25 8.65 -1.11
CA ALA A 379 -15.21 9.65 -0.61
C ALA A 379 -16.61 9.06 -0.40
N LEU A 380 -17.09 8.18 -1.31
CA LEU A 380 -18.33 7.42 -1.10
C LEU A 380 -18.26 6.52 0.13
N ALA A 381 -17.15 5.80 0.33
CA ALA A 381 -16.95 5.00 1.54
C ALA A 381 -16.98 5.88 2.81
N LYS A 382 -16.33 7.04 2.79
CA LYS A 382 -16.29 7.97 3.94
C LYS A 382 -17.67 8.51 4.26
N ILE A 383 -18.49 8.82 3.24
CA ILE A 383 -19.91 9.16 3.43
C ILE A 383 -20.64 8.03 4.17
N GLY A 384 -20.42 6.77 3.77
CA GLY A 384 -21.08 5.61 4.39
C GLY A 384 -20.61 5.29 5.81
N VAL A 385 -19.35 5.61 6.15
CA VAL A 385 -18.78 5.43 7.50
C VAL A 385 -19.19 6.57 8.42
N LEU A 386 -19.03 7.83 7.98
CA LEU A 386 -19.19 9.01 8.83
C LEU A 386 -20.64 9.46 8.97
N LEU A 387 -21.52 9.10 8.03
CA LEU A 387 -22.96 9.42 8.07
C LEU A 387 -23.79 8.13 8.19
N PRO A 388 -24.14 7.68 9.41
CA PRO A 388 -24.87 6.42 9.62
C PRO A 388 -26.18 6.32 8.84
N ASP A 389 -26.91 7.42 8.69
CA ASP A 389 -28.18 7.47 7.95
C ASP A 389 -28.03 7.22 6.44
N LYS A 390 -26.81 7.38 5.91
CA LYS A 390 -26.46 7.16 4.51
C LYS A 390 -25.86 5.79 4.24
N ARG A 391 -25.57 5.01 5.28
CA ARG A 391 -24.87 3.73 5.15
C ARG A 391 -25.54 2.76 4.17
N ASP A 392 -26.84 2.52 4.32
CA ASP A 392 -27.57 1.57 3.47
C ASP A 392 -27.59 2.00 2.00
N GLU A 393 -27.67 3.31 1.75
CA GLU A 393 -27.56 3.90 0.42
C GLU A 393 -26.18 3.59 -0.18
N ILE A 394 -25.11 3.94 0.54
CA ILE A 394 -23.72 3.72 0.10
C ILE A 394 -23.42 2.24 -0.13
N VAL A 395 -23.87 1.34 0.75
CA VAL A 395 -23.73 -0.11 0.54
C VAL A 395 -24.42 -0.56 -0.74
N GLY A 396 -25.60 -0.01 -1.04
CA GLY A 396 -26.29 -0.23 -2.32
C GLY A 396 -25.47 0.24 -3.52
N LEU A 397 -24.83 1.40 -3.43
CA LEU A 397 -23.97 1.94 -4.48
C LEU A 397 -22.71 1.09 -4.69
N PHE A 398 -22.05 0.64 -3.62
CA PHE A 398 -20.90 -0.27 -3.70
C PHE A 398 -21.28 -1.61 -4.31
N LYS A 399 -22.44 -2.19 -3.95
CA LYS A 399 -22.97 -3.40 -4.59
C LYS A 399 -23.12 -3.22 -6.10
N GLU A 400 -23.70 -2.10 -6.52
CA GLU A 400 -23.86 -1.76 -7.94
C GLU A 400 -22.51 -1.58 -8.64
N LEU A 401 -21.59 -0.86 -8.00
CA LEU A 401 -20.26 -0.57 -8.55
C LEU A 401 -19.41 -1.84 -8.69
N LEU A 402 -19.39 -2.72 -7.69
CA LEU A 402 -18.68 -4.01 -7.72
C LEU A 402 -19.22 -4.93 -8.81
N ALA A 403 -20.54 -5.01 -8.95
CA ALA A 403 -21.17 -5.80 -10.00
C ALA A 403 -20.81 -5.26 -11.39
N PHE A 404 -20.85 -3.93 -11.56
CA PHE A 404 -20.46 -3.28 -12.80
C PHE A 404 -18.97 -3.47 -13.11
N ALA A 405 -18.09 -3.39 -12.09
CA ALA A 405 -16.66 -3.65 -12.24
C ALA A 405 -16.38 -5.08 -12.69
N ALA A 406 -17.03 -6.09 -12.10
CA ALA A 406 -16.84 -7.48 -12.49
C ALA A 406 -17.17 -7.76 -13.97
N GLU A 407 -18.11 -7.00 -14.55
CA GLU A 407 -18.48 -7.11 -15.97
C GLU A 407 -17.50 -6.39 -16.92
N HIS A 408 -16.86 -5.31 -16.48
CA HIS A 408 -16.07 -4.42 -17.34
C HIS A 408 -14.55 -4.46 -17.06
N LEU A 409 -14.10 -5.12 -16.00
CA LEU A 409 -12.69 -5.19 -15.60
C LEU A 409 -11.79 -5.78 -16.70
N ALA A 410 -12.30 -6.78 -17.42
CA ALA A 410 -11.56 -7.41 -18.52
C ALA A 410 -11.33 -6.48 -19.73
N GLU A 411 -12.07 -5.36 -19.83
CA GLU A 411 -11.89 -4.39 -20.90
C GLU A 411 -10.74 -3.41 -20.63
N ASN A 412 -10.35 -3.25 -19.36
CA ASN A 412 -9.35 -2.28 -18.90
C ASN A 412 -9.62 -0.84 -19.41
N THR A 413 -10.89 -0.45 -19.53
CA THR A 413 -11.32 0.89 -19.97
C THR A 413 -11.99 1.69 -18.86
N THR A 414 -12.58 1.02 -17.87
CA THR A 414 -13.34 1.64 -16.78
C THR A 414 -12.78 1.30 -15.42
N PHE A 415 -12.19 0.11 -15.28
CA PHE A 415 -11.54 -0.34 -14.08
C PHE A 415 -10.22 -1.01 -14.45
N THR A 416 -9.21 -0.78 -13.64
CA THR A 416 -7.94 -1.51 -13.64
C THR A 416 -7.94 -2.56 -12.52
N PRO A 417 -7.06 -3.57 -12.59
CA PRO A 417 -6.76 -4.46 -11.47
C PRO A 417 -6.48 -3.72 -10.15
N THR A 418 -5.71 -2.64 -10.22
CA THR A 418 -5.37 -1.79 -9.07
C THR A 418 -6.59 -1.07 -8.50
N LEU A 419 -7.42 -0.46 -9.35
CA LEU A 419 -8.63 0.24 -8.89
C LEU A 419 -9.59 -0.70 -8.16
N VAL A 420 -9.76 -1.94 -8.66
CA VAL A 420 -10.64 -2.92 -7.98
C VAL A 420 -10.02 -3.51 -6.71
N GLY A 421 -8.68 -3.56 -6.63
CA GLY A 421 -7.95 -3.85 -5.39
C GLY A 421 -8.27 -2.81 -4.32
N LEU A 422 -8.12 -1.51 -4.66
CA LEU A 422 -8.45 -0.38 -3.77
C LEU A 422 -9.94 -0.39 -3.36
N MET A 423 -10.84 -0.68 -4.30
CA MET A 423 -12.27 -0.85 -4.01
C MET A 423 -12.54 -1.92 -2.95
N SER A 424 -11.75 -2.99 -2.94
CA SER A 424 -11.88 -4.07 -1.95
C SER A 424 -11.49 -3.57 -0.56
N SER A 425 -10.41 -2.79 -0.44
CA SER A 425 -10.01 -2.11 0.81
C SER A 425 -11.12 -1.17 1.32
N TYR A 426 -11.75 -0.38 0.45
CA TYR A 426 -12.84 0.52 0.86
C TYR A 426 -14.10 -0.23 1.35
N VAL A 427 -14.38 -1.42 0.82
CA VAL A 427 -15.46 -2.28 1.33
C VAL A 427 -15.10 -2.84 2.72
N MET A 428 -13.82 -3.17 2.93
CA MET A 428 -13.31 -3.58 4.24
C MET A 428 -13.45 -2.45 5.26
N ASP A 429 -13.09 -1.22 4.90
CA ASP A 429 -13.24 -0.04 5.76
C ASP A 429 -14.70 0.25 6.13
N LEU A 430 -15.61 0.04 5.17
CA LEU A 430 -17.05 0.13 5.42
C LEU A 430 -17.56 -1.01 6.33
N GLN A 431 -16.78 -2.06 6.56
CA GLN A 431 -17.13 -3.25 7.34
C GLN A 431 -18.41 -3.93 6.85
N VAL A 432 -18.58 -4.09 5.54
CA VAL A 432 -19.81 -4.58 4.92
C VAL A 432 -19.64 -6.03 4.44
N LYS A 433 -19.84 -6.98 5.36
CA LYS A 433 -19.81 -8.41 5.02
C LYS A 433 -20.89 -8.83 4.02
N GLU A 434 -21.96 -8.05 3.88
CA GLU A 434 -23.04 -8.30 2.94
C GLU A 434 -22.58 -8.25 1.47
N LEU A 435 -21.44 -7.60 1.18
CA LEU A 435 -20.85 -7.48 -0.15
C LEU A 435 -19.82 -8.58 -0.47
N LEU A 436 -19.61 -9.55 0.44
CA LEU A 436 -18.74 -10.70 0.18
C LEU A 436 -19.08 -11.47 -1.12
N PRO A 437 -20.36 -11.68 -1.49
CA PRO A 437 -20.68 -12.34 -2.75
C PRO A 437 -20.22 -11.54 -3.98
N GLU A 438 -20.39 -10.22 -3.96
CA GLU A 438 -19.95 -9.33 -5.03
C GLU A 438 -18.42 -9.25 -5.11
N LEU A 439 -17.73 -9.12 -3.97
CA LEU A 439 -16.27 -9.21 -3.91
C LEU A 439 -15.79 -10.56 -4.45
N LYS A 440 -16.42 -11.67 -4.05
CA LYS A 440 -16.04 -12.99 -4.56
C LYS A 440 -16.16 -13.07 -6.08
N ASN A 441 -17.24 -12.55 -6.67
CA ASN A 441 -17.41 -12.53 -8.12
C ASN A 441 -16.31 -11.73 -8.81
N LEU A 442 -15.86 -10.64 -8.18
CA LEU A 442 -14.77 -9.80 -8.67
C LEU A 442 -13.43 -10.55 -8.61
N TYR A 443 -13.09 -11.15 -7.48
CA TYR A 443 -11.87 -11.96 -7.32
C TYR A 443 -11.86 -13.23 -8.20
N ASP A 444 -13.02 -13.86 -8.42
CA ASP A 444 -13.16 -15.02 -9.31
C ASP A 444 -12.82 -14.69 -10.78
N THR A 445 -12.72 -13.41 -11.17
CA THR A 445 -12.21 -13.00 -12.49
C THR A 445 -10.72 -13.31 -12.66
N GLY A 446 -9.96 -13.39 -11.57
CA GLY A 446 -8.50 -13.51 -11.57
C GLY A 446 -7.78 -12.25 -12.06
N LEU A 447 -8.45 -11.10 -12.07
CA LEU A 447 -7.93 -9.81 -12.54
C LEU A 447 -7.80 -8.77 -11.42
N VAL A 448 -8.07 -9.13 -10.17
CA VAL A 448 -7.90 -8.22 -9.03
C VAL A 448 -6.43 -8.18 -8.64
N ASP A 449 -5.90 -6.99 -8.38
CA ASP A 449 -4.57 -6.85 -7.77
C ASP A 449 -4.64 -7.22 -6.28
N GLU A 450 -4.28 -8.46 -5.98
CA GLU A 450 -4.28 -9.01 -4.62
C GLU A 450 -3.14 -8.43 -3.76
N GLY A 451 -2.20 -7.66 -4.33
CA GLY A 451 -1.17 -6.92 -3.59
C GLY A 451 -1.71 -5.72 -2.81
N ILE A 452 -2.94 -5.27 -3.10
CA ILE A 452 -3.56 -4.10 -2.45
C ILE A 452 -4.34 -4.51 -1.20
N ALA A 453 -5.37 -5.35 -1.35
CA ALA A 453 -6.27 -5.73 -0.25
C ALA A 453 -5.99 -7.14 0.30
N GLY A 454 -5.00 -7.84 -0.24
CA GLY A 454 -4.73 -9.24 0.06
C GLY A 454 -5.63 -10.21 -0.71
N HIS A 455 -5.44 -11.50 -0.44
CA HIS A 455 -6.19 -12.56 -1.09
C HIS A 455 -7.65 -12.56 -0.64
N PHE A 456 -8.59 -13.00 -1.51
CA PHE A 456 -10.02 -13.06 -1.14
C PHE A 456 -10.27 -13.81 0.18
N SER A 457 -9.50 -14.87 0.45
CA SER A 457 -9.63 -15.66 1.67
C SER A 457 -9.23 -14.92 2.95
N GLU A 458 -8.39 -13.89 2.84
CA GLU A 458 -7.98 -13.01 3.93
C GLU A 458 -9.03 -11.92 4.13
N VAL A 459 -9.45 -11.27 3.04
CA VAL A 459 -10.55 -10.30 3.02
C VAL A 459 -11.82 -10.87 3.65
N GLU A 460 -12.21 -12.11 3.29
CA GLU A 460 -13.36 -12.80 3.87
C GLU A 460 -13.20 -13.01 5.39
N LYS A 461 -12.00 -13.41 5.83
CA LYS A 461 -11.73 -13.61 7.26
C LYS A 461 -11.75 -12.31 8.03
N GLN A 462 -11.22 -11.22 7.48
CA GLN A 462 -11.22 -9.90 8.12
C GLN A 462 -12.66 -9.37 8.24
N LEU A 463 -13.44 -9.38 7.16
CA LEU A 463 -14.85 -8.94 7.17
C LEU A 463 -15.76 -9.80 8.06
N THR A 464 -15.39 -11.07 8.30
CA THR A 464 -16.13 -11.95 9.22
C THR A 464 -15.59 -11.95 10.66
N GLY A 465 -14.54 -11.16 10.94
CA GLY A 465 -13.94 -11.03 12.27
C GLY A 465 -13.08 -12.21 12.72
N GLN A 466 -12.60 -13.02 11.77
CA GLN A 466 -11.68 -14.14 12.02
C GLN A 466 -10.20 -13.71 12.01
N LEU A 467 -9.90 -12.56 11.39
CA LEU A 467 -8.59 -11.90 11.42
C LEU A 467 -8.77 -10.45 11.90
N PRO A 468 -7.74 -9.85 12.53
CA PRO A 468 -7.77 -8.41 12.82
C PRO A 468 -7.90 -7.63 11.52
N MET A 469 -8.64 -6.52 11.60
CA MET A 469 -8.82 -5.62 10.48
C MET A 469 -7.75 -4.54 10.59
N HIS A 470 -6.84 -4.51 9.62
CA HIS A 470 -5.75 -3.53 9.57
C HIS A 470 -6.20 -2.21 8.93
N SER A 471 -7.38 -2.19 8.31
CA SER A 471 -7.87 -1.04 7.57
C SER A 471 -8.79 -0.16 8.43
N GLY A 472 -8.56 1.15 8.37
CA GLY A 472 -9.31 2.14 9.12
C GLY A 472 -9.34 3.47 8.37
N ILE A 473 -10.56 3.98 8.13
CA ILE A 473 -10.73 5.33 7.59
C ILE A 473 -10.39 6.35 8.69
N GLN A 474 -9.11 6.75 8.76
CA GLN A 474 -8.68 7.95 9.45
C GLN A 474 -8.24 8.97 8.40
N GLN A 475 -8.99 10.05 8.25
CA GLN A 475 -8.56 11.14 7.37
C GLN A 475 -9.03 12.46 7.94
N GLU A 476 -8.11 13.42 7.93
CA GLU A 476 -8.37 14.75 8.45
C GLU A 476 -9.35 15.49 7.53
N MET A 477 -10.38 16.10 8.12
CA MET A 477 -11.44 16.78 7.41
C MET A 477 -11.42 18.30 7.65
N ASP A 478 -10.69 18.76 8.66
CA ASP A 478 -10.51 20.18 8.94
C ASP A 478 -9.49 20.77 7.97
N ILE A 479 -9.94 21.74 7.17
CA ILE A 479 -9.11 22.43 6.17
C ILE A 479 -7.83 23.02 6.75
N ARG A 480 -7.82 23.51 8.00
CA ARG A 480 -6.63 24.11 8.63
C ARG A 480 -5.57 23.08 8.89
N LYS A 481 -5.98 21.91 9.38
CA LYS A 481 -5.05 20.82 9.65
C LYS A 481 -4.54 20.19 8.36
N ILE A 482 -5.38 20.09 7.33
CA ILE A 482 -4.95 19.66 6.00
C ILE A 482 -3.87 20.63 5.47
N PHE A 483 -4.15 21.94 5.48
CA PHE A 483 -3.16 22.93 5.05
C PHE A 483 -1.90 22.91 5.92
N ALA A 484 -2.02 22.71 7.24
CA ALA A 484 -0.86 22.64 8.12
C ALA A 484 0.05 21.44 7.78
N ARG A 485 -0.53 20.28 7.46
CA ARG A 485 0.23 19.10 7.04
C ARG A 485 0.90 19.30 5.68
N MET A 486 0.18 19.87 4.71
CA MET A 486 0.77 20.21 3.40
C MET A 486 1.94 21.19 3.54
N ARG A 487 1.93 22.08 4.53
CA ARG A 487 3.06 22.98 4.81
C ARG A 487 4.23 22.30 5.53
N SER A 488 4.00 21.22 6.26
CA SER A 488 5.04 20.53 7.03
C SER A 488 5.78 19.48 6.23
N ASN A 489 5.08 18.78 5.33
CA ASN A 489 5.65 18.01 4.24
C ASN A 489 5.22 18.71 2.96
N PRO A 490 5.93 19.74 2.45
CA PRO A 490 5.95 19.91 1.01
C PRO A 490 6.65 18.65 0.50
N SER A 491 5.98 17.85 -0.34
CA SER A 491 6.58 16.68 -1.00
C SER A 491 8.00 17.05 -1.47
N ASP A 492 9.00 16.33 -0.93
CA ASP A 492 10.40 16.38 -1.34
C ASP A 492 10.59 15.63 -2.65
#